data_AF-A0A8T7FJK2-F1
#
_entry.id   AF-A0A8T7FJK2-F1
#
_cell.length_a   1.000
_cell.length_b   1.000
_cell.length_c   1.000
_cell.angle_alpha   90.00
_cell.angle_beta   90.00
_cell.angle_gamma   90.00
#
_symmetry.space_group_name_H-M   'P 1'
#
loop_
_entity.id
_entity.type
_entity.pdbx_description
1 polymer ?
#
loop_
_entity_poly.entity_id
_entity_poly.type
_entity_poly.pdbx_seq_one_letter_code
_entity_poly.pdbx_strand_id
1 'polypeptide(L)'
;MSEAKGIHERKHVWRDEILLIVGLIVFVGIVYAVDGAVQPVFTNTTLLLTGVFLALVPAAIWLIFFYMQDRAEPEPKGFVLGVFALGALLAAAVGIPVVENLFRVSHWLRADTLTIIVGGILVVGFTQEFLKYAAVRYSIYNSDEFDEPTDGVIYATAAGLGYATVLNINFVVSNGGVDLGAGIIRIAVVALAQAAFSGITGYFLGRAKFESEQIWWMPLGITLAAVFNGVFNWLQGVVTRPTITLSGASTNTGLGLALAAVVALATTGVILWLVRRGVASIQAGK
;
A
#
# COMPACT_ATOMS: atom_id res chain seq x y z
N MET A 1 33.89 31.11 2.44
CA MET A 1 32.77 31.29 1.50
C MET A 1 31.80 30.10 1.62
N SER A 2 31.49 29.62 2.84
CA SER A 2 30.31 29.91 3.67
C SER A 2 29.10 30.62 3.05
N GLU A 3 27.92 30.02 3.29
CA GLU A 3 26.57 30.63 3.43
C GLU A 3 25.56 30.76 2.27
N ALA A 4 25.79 30.22 1.07
CA ALA A 4 24.79 30.34 -0.02
C ALA A 4 24.13 29.03 -0.51
N LYS A 5 24.30 27.89 0.18
CA LYS A 5 23.80 26.58 -0.30
C LYS A 5 22.62 25.99 0.48
N GLY A 6 22.10 26.68 1.50
CA GLY A 6 21.13 26.12 2.45
C GLY A 6 19.65 26.47 2.27
N ILE A 7 19.25 27.24 1.24
CA ILE A 7 17.86 27.78 1.18
C ILE A 7 17.08 27.35 -0.08
N HIS A 8 17.69 26.69 -1.07
CA HIS A 8 17.00 26.35 -2.32
C HIS A 8 16.27 24.99 -2.34
N GLU A 9 16.45 24.11 -1.34
CA GLU A 9 15.84 22.77 -1.36
C GLU A 9 14.40 22.70 -0.83
N ARG A 10 13.89 23.73 -0.14
CA ARG A 10 12.56 23.66 0.51
C ARG A 10 11.37 23.90 -0.43
N LYS A 11 11.55 24.43 -1.65
CA LYS A 11 10.44 24.76 -2.56
C LYS A 11 9.95 23.62 -3.45
N HIS A 12 10.77 22.60 -3.69
CA HIS A 12 10.40 21.48 -4.58
C HIS A 12 9.69 20.32 -3.87
N VAL A 13 9.70 20.31 -2.54
CA VAL A 13 9.32 19.14 -1.72
C VAL A 13 7.81 18.97 -1.58
N TRP A 14 7.08 20.07 -1.37
CA TRP A 14 5.61 20.08 -1.45
C TRP A 14 5.11 19.74 -2.84
N ARG A 15 5.91 20.07 -3.87
CA ARG A 15 5.57 19.80 -5.25
C ARG A 15 5.49 18.31 -5.52
N ASP A 16 6.42 17.50 -5.02
CA ASP A 16 6.48 16.07 -5.34
C ASP A 16 5.39 15.25 -4.63
N GLU A 17 4.96 15.62 -3.42
CA GLU A 17 3.79 15.03 -2.74
C GLU A 17 2.46 15.45 -3.38
N ILE A 18 2.33 16.73 -3.71
CA ILE A 18 1.16 17.25 -4.41
C ILE A 18 1.09 16.62 -5.80
N LEU A 19 2.20 16.48 -6.52
CA LEU A 19 2.27 15.81 -7.82
C LEU A 19 1.85 14.35 -7.74
N LEU A 20 2.05 13.70 -6.59
CA LEU A 20 1.65 12.32 -6.37
C LEU A 20 0.14 12.19 -6.17
N ILE A 21 -0.41 13.05 -5.30
CA ILE A 21 -1.85 13.14 -5.05
C ILE A 21 -2.57 13.54 -6.34
N VAL A 22 -2.05 14.56 -7.01
CA VAL A 22 -2.55 15.01 -8.31
C VAL A 22 -2.38 13.92 -9.35
N GLY A 23 -1.26 13.21 -9.39
CA GLY A 23 -1.01 12.10 -10.32
C GLY A 23 -1.99 10.95 -10.13
N LEU A 24 -2.28 10.56 -8.88
CA LEU A 24 -3.29 9.56 -8.56
C LEU A 24 -4.70 10.04 -8.92
N ILE A 25 -5.05 11.29 -8.57
CA ILE A 25 -6.36 11.88 -8.91
C ILE A 25 -6.54 11.98 -10.42
N VAL A 26 -5.50 12.39 -11.16
CA VAL A 26 -5.51 12.49 -12.62
C VAL A 26 -5.60 11.10 -13.24
N PHE A 27 -4.83 10.11 -12.76
CA PHE A 27 -4.92 8.74 -13.23
C PHE A 27 -6.33 8.17 -13.03
N VAL A 28 -6.87 8.28 -11.81
CA VAL A 28 -8.25 7.88 -11.48
C VAL A 28 -9.26 8.62 -12.33
N GLY A 29 -9.10 9.93 -12.50
CA GLY A 29 -10.00 10.78 -13.28
C GLY A 29 -10.00 10.44 -14.77
N ILE A 30 -8.83 10.17 -15.36
CA ILE A 30 -8.70 9.73 -16.75
C ILE A 30 -9.40 8.39 -16.94
N VAL A 31 -9.16 7.43 -16.06
CA VAL A 31 -9.79 6.11 -16.13
C VAL A 31 -11.31 6.22 -16.01
N TYR A 32 -11.81 6.97 -15.04
CA TYR A 32 -13.24 7.19 -14.86
C TYR A 32 -13.88 7.92 -16.05
N ALA A 33 -13.18 8.91 -16.61
CA ALA A 33 -13.64 9.62 -17.81
C ALA A 33 -13.68 8.70 -19.03
N VAL A 34 -12.69 7.82 -19.20
CA VAL A 34 -12.65 6.84 -20.30
C VAL A 34 -13.77 5.82 -20.15
N ASP A 35 -14.01 5.30 -18.95
CA ASP A 35 -15.11 4.39 -18.67
C ASP A 35 -16.48 5.03 -18.96
N GLY A 36 -16.69 6.26 -18.48
CA GLY A 36 -17.89 7.05 -18.74
C GLY A 36 -18.09 7.39 -20.23
N ALA A 37 -17.01 7.71 -20.95
CA ALA A 37 -17.09 8.13 -22.35
C ALA A 37 -17.20 6.97 -23.34
N VAL A 38 -16.54 5.85 -23.06
CA VAL A 38 -16.43 4.72 -24.01
C VAL A 38 -17.48 3.66 -23.74
N GLN A 39 -18.01 3.58 -22.50
CA GLN A 39 -18.95 2.52 -22.05
C GLN A 39 -18.60 1.15 -22.67
N PRO A 40 -17.33 0.72 -22.52
CA PRO A 40 -16.83 -0.42 -23.26
C PRO A 40 -17.59 -1.70 -22.89
N VAL A 41 -18.23 -2.32 -23.89
CA VAL A 41 -18.85 -3.64 -23.71
C VAL A 41 -17.75 -4.68 -23.78
N PHE A 42 -17.23 -5.06 -22.63
CA PHE A 42 -16.22 -6.11 -22.53
C PHE A 42 -16.87 -7.48 -22.43
N THR A 43 -16.27 -8.46 -23.08
CA THR A 43 -16.52 -9.87 -22.76
C THR A 43 -15.89 -10.20 -21.41
N ASN A 44 -16.40 -11.22 -20.70
CA ASN A 44 -15.86 -11.65 -19.40
C ASN A 44 -14.35 -11.90 -19.43
N THR A 45 -13.82 -12.46 -20.53
CA THR A 45 -12.39 -12.68 -20.73
C THR A 45 -11.62 -11.37 -20.81
N THR A 46 -12.14 -10.37 -21.53
CA THR A 46 -11.50 -9.05 -21.65
C THR A 46 -11.49 -8.31 -20.32
N LEU A 47 -12.57 -8.38 -19.52
CA LEU A 47 -12.59 -7.78 -18.17
C LEU A 47 -11.53 -8.37 -17.25
N LEU A 48 -11.34 -9.69 -17.32
CA LEU A 48 -10.35 -10.39 -16.52
C LEU A 48 -8.92 -10.00 -16.94
N LEU A 49 -8.61 -10.05 -18.24
CA LEU A 49 -7.27 -9.68 -18.74
C LEU A 49 -6.94 -8.22 -18.46
N THR A 50 -7.88 -7.31 -18.73
CA THR A 50 -7.72 -5.88 -18.45
C THR A 50 -7.55 -5.62 -16.96
N GLY A 51 -8.35 -6.26 -16.11
CA GLY A 51 -8.25 -6.11 -14.66
C GLY A 51 -6.90 -6.60 -14.10
N VAL A 52 -6.39 -7.74 -14.59
CA VAL A 52 -5.07 -8.26 -14.18
C VAL A 52 -3.95 -7.34 -14.63
N PHE A 53 -4.01 -6.82 -15.86
CA PHE A 53 -3.05 -5.82 -16.34
C PHE A 53 -3.08 -4.56 -15.47
N LEU A 54 -4.29 -4.06 -15.16
CA LEU A 54 -4.48 -2.88 -14.33
C LEU A 54 -4.07 -3.11 -12.88
N ALA A 55 -4.04 -4.35 -12.37
CA ALA A 55 -3.50 -4.65 -11.05
C ALA A 55 -1.98 -4.37 -10.94
N LEU A 56 -1.25 -4.49 -12.06
CA LEU A 56 0.19 -4.26 -12.13
C LEU A 56 0.54 -2.78 -12.30
N VAL A 57 -0.28 -2.02 -13.03
CA VAL A 57 0.04 -0.63 -13.44
C VAL A 57 0.24 0.30 -12.25
N PRO A 58 -0.70 0.47 -11.30
CA PRO A 58 -0.48 1.30 -10.13
C PRO A 58 0.68 0.80 -9.28
N ALA A 59 0.81 -0.52 -9.11
CA ALA A 59 1.91 -1.08 -8.33
C ALA A 59 3.29 -0.69 -8.90
N ALA A 60 3.44 -0.74 -10.22
CA ALA A 60 4.65 -0.30 -10.92
C ALA A 60 4.87 1.22 -10.81
N ILE A 61 3.82 2.04 -10.99
CA ILE A 61 3.90 3.50 -10.86
C ILE A 61 4.39 3.87 -9.45
N TRP A 62 3.80 3.28 -8.42
CA TRP A 62 4.18 3.54 -7.03
C TRP A 62 5.59 3.04 -6.74
N LEU A 63 5.98 1.86 -7.23
CA LEU A 63 7.33 1.33 -7.03
C LEU A 63 8.38 2.26 -7.63
N ILE A 64 8.16 2.71 -8.87
CA ILE A 64 9.04 3.67 -9.55
C ILE A 64 9.08 4.98 -8.77
N PHE A 65 7.93 5.48 -8.31
CA PHE A 65 7.86 6.72 -7.58
C PHE A 65 8.65 6.67 -6.26
N PHE A 66 8.45 5.66 -5.43
CA PHE A 66 9.18 5.51 -4.16
C PHE A 66 10.67 5.29 -4.41
N TYR A 67 11.03 4.54 -5.45
CA TYR A 67 12.42 4.39 -5.88
C TYR A 67 13.05 5.72 -6.31
N MET A 68 12.32 6.59 -7.02
CA MET A 68 12.82 7.90 -7.45
C MET A 68 12.98 8.92 -6.32
N GLN A 69 12.40 8.66 -5.14
CA GLN A 69 12.60 9.50 -3.96
C GLN A 69 13.91 9.22 -3.24
N ASP A 70 14.43 8.01 -3.42
CA ASP A 70 15.74 7.62 -2.93
C ASP A 70 16.83 8.21 -3.85
N ARG A 71 17.09 9.51 -3.67
CA ARG A 71 18.02 10.28 -4.50
C ARG A 71 19.44 10.32 -3.95
N ALA A 72 19.63 9.94 -2.69
CA ALA A 72 20.93 10.03 -2.04
C ALA A 72 21.80 8.84 -2.44
N GLU A 73 21.31 7.61 -2.26
CA GLU A 73 22.03 6.36 -2.56
C GLU A 73 21.05 5.32 -3.13
N PRO A 74 20.72 5.37 -4.45
CA PRO A 74 19.65 4.55 -5.02
C PRO A 74 19.96 3.05 -4.94
N GLU A 75 19.03 2.30 -4.34
CA GLU A 75 19.13 0.85 -4.21
C GLU A 75 19.30 0.09 -5.54
N PRO A 76 19.97 -1.07 -5.57
CA PRO A 76 20.04 -1.88 -6.77
C PRO A 76 18.65 -2.43 -7.13
N LYS A 77 18.18 -2.10 -8.34
CA LYS A 77 16.84 -2.47 -8.84
C LYS A 77 16.53 -3.97 -8.72
N GLY A 78 17.54 -4.83 -8.80
CA GLY A 78 17.39 -6.28 -8.67
C GLY A 78 16.86 -6.70 -7.29
N PHE A 79 17.37 -6.12 -6.20
CA PHE A 79 16.92 -6.43 -4.85
C PHE A 79 15.51 -5.90 -4.59
N VAL A 80 15.22 -4.67 -5.03
CA VAL A 80 13.88 -4.08 -4.93
C VAL A 80 12.83 -4.95 -5.66
N LEU A 81 13.13 -5.38 -6.89
CA LEU A 81 12.26 -6.29 -7.65
C LEU A 81 12.17 -7.68 -7.01
N GLY A 82 13.27 -8.18 -6.42
CA GLY A 82 13.29 -9.45 -5.69
C GLY A 82 12.37 -9.42 -4.46
N VAL A 83 12.43 -8.36 -3.67
CA VAL A 83 11.57 -8.17 -2.48
C VAL A 83 10.12 -7.93 -2.89
N PHE A 84 9.86 -7.20 -3.98
CA PHE A 84 8.52 -7.10 -4.56
C PHE A 84 7.96 -8.48 -4.94
N ALA A 85 8.74 -9.29 -5.67
CA ALA A 85 8.34 -10.63 -6.06
C ALA A 85 8.11 -11.55 -4.86
N LEU A 86 8.94 -11.43 -3.81
CA LEU A 86 8.77 -12.18 -2.57
C LEU A 86 7.50 -11.77 -1.82
N GLY A 87 7.18 -10.47 -1.74
CA GLY A 87 5.94 -9.98 -1.17
C GLY A 87 4.70 -10.52 -1.90
N ALA A 88 4.75 -10.53 -3.24
CA ALA A 88 3.72 -11.14 -4.07
C ALA A 88 3.59 -12.66 -3.81
N LEU A 89 4.72 -13.38 -3.79
CA LEU A 89 4.74 -14.81 -3.52
C LEU A 89 4.15 -15.14 -2.15
N LEU A 90 4.54 -14.40 -1.10
CA LEU A 90 4.02 -14.61 0.25
C LEU A 90 2.53 -14.31 0.35
N ALA A 91 2.03 -13.29 -0.35
CA ALA A 91 0.59 -13.04 -0.46
C ALA A 91 -0.15 -14.23 -1.07
N ALA A 92 0.35 -14.75 -2.20
CA ALA A 92 -0.30 -15.84 -2.93
C ALA A 92 -0.21 -17.19 -2.20
N ALA A 93 0.98 -17.53 -1.70
CA ALA A 93 1.27 -18.85 -1.14
C ALA A 93 0.88 -19.00 0.32
N VAL A 94 0.88 -17.90 1.10
CA VAL A 94 0.64 -17.96 2.55
C VAL A 94 -0.51 -17.05 2.94
N GLY A 95 -0.45 -15.76 2.60
CA GLY A 95 -1.38 -14.75 3.06
C GLY A 95 -2.85 -15.04 2.74
N ILE A 96 -3.16 -15.20 1.46
CA ILE A 96 -4.53 -15.52 1.00
C ILE A 96 -5.00 -16.87 1.58
N PRO A 97 -4.24 -17.99 1.47
CA PRO A 97 -4.65 -19.26 2.06
C PRO A 97 -4.88 -19.20 3.58
N VAL A 98 -4.03 -18.49 4.33
CA VAL A 98 -4.18 -18.36 5.78
C VAL A 98 -5.46 -17.59 6.12
N VAL A 99 -5.70 -16.45 5.47
CA VAL A 99 -6.89 -15.63 5.72
C VAL A 99 -8.17 -16.36 5.28
N GLU A 100 -8.20 -16.90 4.07
CA GLU A 100 -9.43 -17.46 3.48
C GLU A 100 -9.70 -18.91 3.89
N ASN A 101 -8.68 -19.76 4.04
CA ASN A 101 -8.88 -21.19 4.28
C ASN A 101 -8.71 -21.58 5.75
N LEU A 102 -7.68 -21.04 6.41
CA LEU A 102 -7.40 -21.37 7.82
C LEU A 102 -8.33 -20.58 8.74
N PHE A 103 -8.31 -19.24 8.65
CA PHE A 103 -9.16 -18.39 9.47
C PHE A 103 -10.59 -18.27 8.93
N ARG A 104 -10.84 -18.63 7.67
CA ARG A 104 -12.18 -18.60 7.04
C ARG A 104 -12.86 -17.23 7.20
N VAL A 105 -12.07 -16.17 7.04
CA VAL A 105 -12.49 -14.77 7.30
C VAL A 105 -13.77 -14.40 6.55
N SER A 106 -13.96 -14.93 5.35
CA SER A 106 -15.19 -14.77 4.55
C SER A 106 -16.49 -15.16 5.26
N HIS A 107 -16.46 -16.07 6.24
CA HIS A 107 -17.67 -16.58 6.93
C HIS A 107 -18.14 -15.72 8.10
N TRP A 108 -17.22 -15.01 8.75
CA TRP A 108 -17.52 -14.35 10.04
C TRP A 108 -17.13 -12.87 10.07
N LEU A 109 -16.18 -12.41 9.24
CA LEU A 109 -15.66 -11.05 9.34
C LEU A 109 -16.75 -10.00 9.16
N ARG A 110 -17.77 -10.29 8.34
CA ARG A 110 -18.87 -9.38 8.03
C ARG A 110 -20.08 -9.53 8.96
N ALA A 111 -19.97 -10.23 10.09
CA ALA A 111 -21.07 -10.43 11.02
C ALA A 111 -21.62 -9.11 11.61
N ASP A 112 -20.72 -8.22 12.04
CA ASP A 112 -21.06 -6.91 12.59
C ASP A 112 -19.86 -5.94 12.47
N THR A 113 -20.09 -4.66 12.75
CA THR A 113 -19.07 -3.61 12.59
C THR A 113 -17.85 -3.81 13.50
N LEU A 114 -18.04 -4.25 14.75
CA LEU A 114 -16.91 -4.51 15.66
C LEU A 114 -16.08 -5.67 15.14
N THR A 115 -16.74 -6.74 14.68
CA THR A 115 -16.06 -7.91 14.11
C THR A 115 -15.26 -7.56 12.85
N ILE A 116 -15.79 -6.69 11.97
CA ILE A 116 -15.04 -6.21 10.78
C ILE A 116 -13.76 -5.48 11.20
N ILE A 117 -13.87 -4.57 12.17
CA ILE A 117 -12.73 -3.76 12.61
C ILE A 117 -11.72 -4.63 13.36
N VAL A 118 -12.15 -5.32 14.41
CA VAL A 118 -11.26 -6.11 15.27
C VAL A 118 -10.68 -7.30 14.51
N GLY A 119 -11.50 -8.05 13.77
CA GLY A 119 -11.03 -9.15 12.92
C GLY A 119 -10.16 -8.67 11.75
N GLY A 120 -10.51 -7.51 11.18
CA GLY A 120 -9.73 -6.88 10.12
C GLY A 120 -8.36 -6.44 10.59
N ILE A 121 -8.22 -5.98 11.84
CA ILE A 121 -6.94 -5.64 12.43
C ILE A 121 -6.19 -6.91 12.84
N LEU A 122 -6.78 -7.71 13.74
CA LEU A 122 -6.11 -8.82 14.44
C LEU A 122 -5.79 -10.03 13.55
N VAL A 123 -6.61 -10.28 12.53
CA VAL A 123 -6.44 -11.44 11.64
C VAL A 123 -5.88 -10.99 10.30
N VAL A 124 -6.60 -10.13 9.59
CA VAL A 124 -6.22 -9.72 8.23
C VAL A 124 -4.98 -8.82 8.27
N GLY A 125 -5.03 -7.72 9.03
CA GLY A 125 -3.96 -6.74 9.13
C GLY A 125 -2.67 -7.36 9.65
N PHE A 126 -2.70 -8.02 10.81
CA PHE A 126 -1.51 -8.66 11.38
C PHE A 126 -0.92 -9.73 10.46
N THR A 127 -1.72 -10.58 9.82
CA THR A 127 -1.21 -11.59 8.88
C THR A 127 -0.50 -10.91 7.71
N GLN A 128 -1.12 -9.90 7.10
CA GLN A 128 -0.54 -9.20 5.95
C GLN A 128 0.74 -8.45 6.32
N GLU A 129 0.72 -7.65 7.39
CA GLU A 129 1.88 -6.84 7.80
C GLU A 129 3.03 -7.71 8.30
N PHE A 130 2.74 -8.81 9.01
CA PHE A 130 3.76 -9.76 9.43
C PHE A 130 4.44 -10.43 8.24
N LEU A 131 3.70 -10.86 7.22
CA LEU A 131 4.30 -11.49 6.04
C LEU A 131 5.18 -10.51 5.26
N LYS A 132 4.79 -9.25 5.17
CA LYS A 132 5.59 -8.20 4.51
C LYS A 132 6.84 -7.85 5.32
N TYR A 133 6.72 -7.76 6.65
CA TYR A 133 7.86 -7.71 7.56
C TYR A 133 8.80 -8.90 7.32
N ALA A 134 8.27 -10.12 7.30
CA ALA A 134 9.03 -11.35 7.14
C ALA A 134 9.76 -11.38 5.80
N ALA A 135 9.12 -10.91 4.73
CA ALA A 135 9.74 -10.76 3.41
C ALA A 135 11.08 -10.02 3.52
N VAL A 136 11.06 -8.81 4.09
CA VAL A 136 12.26 -7.97 4.23
C VAL A 136 13.23 -8.54 5.28
N ARG A 137 12.72 -8.89 6.46
CA ARG A 137 13.52 -9.32 7.61
C ARG A 137 14.37 -10.55 7.34
N TYR A 138 13.85 -11.47 6.51
CA TYR A 138 14.50 -12.74 6.24
C TYR A 138 15.12 -12.84 4.84
N SER A 139 14.93 -11.85 3.95
CA SER A 139 15.58 -11.84 2.63
C SER A 139 16.78 -10.92 2.55
N ILE A 140 16.59 -9.62 2.84
CA ILE A 140 17.57 -8.56 2.52
C ILE A 140 18.15 -7.91 3.79
N TYR A 141 17.48 -8.05 4.93
CA TYR A 141 17.88 -7.37 6.17
C TYR A 141 19.33 -7.62 6.60
N ASN A 142 19.92 -8.79 6.33
CA ASN A 142 21.31 -9.09 6.70
C ASN A 142 22.29 -8.90 5.53
N SER A 143 21.84 -8.41 4.37
CA SER A 143 22.73 -8.15 3.25
C SER A 143 23.48 -6.83 3.42
N ASP A 144 24.55 -6.67 2.65
CA ASP A 144 25.38 -5.46 2.64
C ASP A 144 24.63 -4.28 2.00
N GLU A 145 23.63 -4.54 1.17
CA GLU A 145 22.75 -3.54 0.54
C GLU A 145 21.62 -3.03 1.44
N PHE A 146 21.53 -3.48 2.68
CA PHE A 146 20.68 -2.83 3.68
C PHE A 146 21.64 -2.12 4.63
N ASP A 147 22.06 -0.92 4.30
CA ASP A 147 23.12 -0.17 5.01
C ASP A 147 22.62 1.13 5.64
N GLU A 148 21.39 1.55 5.36
CA GLU A 148 20.74 2.71 5.97
C GLU A 148 19.34 2.42 6.55
N PRO A 149 18.89 3.16 7.59
CA PRO A 149 17.53 3.01 8.13
C PRO A 149 16.41 3.24 7.11
N THR A 150 16.69 4.03 6.08
CA THR A 150 15.75 4.37 4.99
C THR A 150 15.44 3.19 4.08
N ASP A 151 16.38 2.27 3.91
CA ASP A 151 16.26 1.07 3.06
C ASP A 151 15.14 0.16 3.57
N GLY A 152 14.98 0.12 4.90
CA GLY A 152 13.85 -0.54 5.54
C GLY A 152 12.51 -0.09 4.96
N VAL A 153 12.33 1.22 4.75
CA VAL A 153 11.11 1.78 4.14
C VAL A 153 11.01 1.39 2.67
N ILE A 154 12.10 1.47 1.90
CA ILE A 154 12.10 1.18 0.46
C ILE A 154 11.76 -0.30 0.21
N TYR A 155 12.48 -1.21 0.85
CA TYR A 155 12.26 -2.65 0.70
C TYR A 155 10.90 -3.08 1.24
N ALA A 156 10.44 -2.54 2.36
CA ALA A 156 9.09 -2.87 2.86
C ALA A 156 7.99 -2.32 1.95
N THR A 157 8.16 -1.12 1.40
CA THR A 157 7.24 -0.57 0.39
C THR A 157 7.18 -1.46 -0.85
N ALA A 158 8.33 -1.96 -1.32
CA ALA A 158 8.39 -2.91 -2.43
C ALA A 158 7.65 -4.22 -2.11
N ALA A 159 7.88 -4.81 -0.93
CA ALA A 159 7.14 -5.98 -0.47
C ALA A 159 5.62 -5.72 -0.41
N GLY A 160 5.21 -4.55 0.08
CA GLY A 160 3.81 -4.13 0.14
C GLY A 160 3.15 -3.96 -1.23
N LEU A 161 3.85 -3.40 -2.20
CA LEU A 161 3.36 -3.28 -3.57
C LEU A 161 3.22 -4.63 -4.27
N GLY A 162 4.16 -5.55 -4.03
CA GLY A 162 4.06 -6.94 -4.49
C GLY A 162 2.85 -7.65 -3.89
N TYR A 163 2.67 -7.51 -2.58
CA TYR A 163 1.52 -8.06 -1.86
C TYR A 163 0.20 -7.49 -2.40
N ALA A 164 0.14 -6.17 -2.62
CA ALA A 164 -1.02 -5.48 -3.15
C ALA A 164 -1.39 -5.93 -4.57
N THR A 165 -0.38 -6.21 -5.40
CA THR A 165 -0.57 -6.72 -6.76
C THR A 165 -1.36 -8.03 -6.72
N VAL A 166 -0.98 -8.95 -5.83
CA VAL A 166 -1.68 -10.23 -5.69
C VAL A 166 -3.08 -10.05 -5.09
N LEU A 167 -3.27 -9.14 -4.13
CA LEU A 167 -4.61 -8.81 -3.62
C LEU A 167 -5.52 -8.20 -4.70
N ASN A 168 -4.96 -7.40 -5.61
CA ASN A 168 -5.68 -6.82 -6.74
C ASN A 168 -6.02 -7.89 -7.78
N ILE A 169 -5.09 -8.77 -8.14
CA ILE A 169 -5.34 -9.90 -9.04
C ILE A 169 -6.41 -10.82 -8.46
N ASN A 170 -6.30 -11.19 -7.18
CA ASN A 170 -7.30 -12.02 -6.51
C ASN A 170 -8.68 -11.37 -6.52
N PHE A 171 -8.76 -10.06 -6.25
CA PHE A 171 -10.01 -9.30 -6.36
C PHE A 171 -10.60 -9.36 -7.78
N VAL A 172 -9.80 -9.16 -8.83
CA VAL A 172 -10.27 -9.23 -10.22
C VAL A 172 -10.78 -10.63 -10.56
N VAL A 173 -10.02 -11.67 -10.21
CA VAL A 173 -10.35 -13.06 -10.52
C VAL A 173 -11.61 -13.52 -9.78
N SER A 174 -11.70 -13.22 -8.48
CA SER A 174 -12.85 -13.62 -7.65
C SER A 174 -14.16 -12.94 -8.06
N ASN A 175 -14.10 -11.77 -8.69
CA ASN A 175 -15.28 -11.07 -9.21
C ASN A 175 -15.56 -11.38 -10.70
N GLY A 176 -14.78 -12.25 -11.35
CA GLY A 176 -14.94 -12.58 -12.76
C GLY A 176 -14.59 -11.45 -13.72
N GLY A 177 -13.80 -10.47 -13.27
CA GLY A 177 -13.50 -9.23 -13.98
C GLY A 177 -13.50 -8.02 -13.05
N VAL A 178 -13.23 -6.84 -13.61
CA VAL A 178 -13.31 -5.57 -12.88
C VAL A 178 -14.10 -4.55 -13.67
N ASP A 179 -15.06 -3.90 -13.01
CA ASP A 179 -15.68 -2.70 -13.56
C ASP A 179 -14.63 -1.57 -13.57
N LEU A 180 -14.47 -0.88 -14.70
CA LEU A 180 -13.38 0.09 -14.88
C LEU A 180 -13.58 1.30 -13.96
N GLY A 181 -14.82 1.70 -13.66
CA GLY A 181 -15.11 2.83 -12.79
C GLY A 181 -14.63 2.61 -11.34
N ALA A 182 -15.42 1.88 -10.53
CA ALA A 182 -15.11 1.70 -9.11
C ALA A 182 -13.93 0.73 -8.86
N GLY A 183 -13.73 -0.23 -9.76
CA GLY A 183 -12.72 -1.28 -9.61
C GLY A 183 -11.29 -0.76 -9.72
N ILE A 184 -11.02 0.17 -10.66
CA ILE A 184 -9.68 0.70 -10.85
C ILE A 184 -9.28 1.64 -9.72
N ILE A 185 -10.23 2.43 -9.22
CA ILE A 185 -10.04 3.26 -8.02
C ILE A 185 -9.62 2.36 -6.86
N ARG A 186 -10.35 1.25 -6.63
CA ARG A 186 -10.00 0.27 -5.60
C ARG A 186 -8.59 -0.28 -5.81
N ILE A 187 -8.24 -0.69 -7.03
CA ILE A 187 -6.92 -1.27 -7.34
C ILE A 187 -5.80 -0.27 -7.00
N ALA A 188 -5.93 0.98 -7.41
CA ALA A 188 -4.94 2.01 -7.18
C ALA A 188 -4.84 2.40 -5.68
N VAL A 189 -5.97 2.53 -5.00
CA VAL A 189 -6.04 2.86 -3.57
C VAL A 189 -5.48 1.72 -2.72
N VAL A 190 -5.74 0.45 -3.06
CA VAL A 190 -5.13 -0.71 -2.39
C VAL A 190 -3.62 -0.74 -2.57
N ALA A 191 -3.13 -0.52 -3.79
CA ALA A 191 -1.70 -0.47 -4.05
C ALA A 191 -1.00 0.59 -3.18
N LEU A 192 -1.55 1.80 -3.15
CA LEU A 192 -1.05 2.88 -2.32
C LEU A 192 -1.08 2.54 -0.82
N ALA A 193 -2.21 2.06 -0.33
CA ALA A 193 -2.40 1.77 1.09
C ALA A 193 -1.41 0.71 1.57
N GLN A 194 -1.25 -0.38 0.83
CA GLN A 194 -0.33 -1.45 1.18
C GLN A 194 1.13 -0.99 1.14
N ALA A 195 1.50 -0.15 0.17
CA ALA A 195 2.81 0.51 0.12
C ALA A 195 3.05 1.37 1.38
N ALA A 196 2.06 2.19 1.75
CA ALA A 196 2.15 3.08 2.91
C ALA A 196 2.24 2.32 4.24
N PHE A 197 1.41 1.29 4.44
CA PHE A 197 1.40 0.51 5.67
C PHE A 197 2.70 -0.28 5.84
N SER A 198 3.22 -0.84 4.74
CA SER A 198 4.51 -1.50 4.78
C SER A 198 5.67 -0.52 4.95
N GLY A 199 5.54 0.71 4.45
CA GLY A 199 6.48 1.80 4.79
C GLY A 199 6.56 2.05 6.31
N ILE A 200 5.43 1.96 7.05
CA ILE A 200 5.45 2.02 8.53
C ILE A 200 6.32 0.88 9.07
N THR A 201 6.00 -0.35 8.69
CA THR A 201 6.76 -1.54 9.15
C THR A 201 8.25 -1.43 8.81
N GLY A 202 8.57 -0.94 7.61
CA GLY A 202 9.93 -0.71 7.13
C GLY A 202 10.69 0.34 7.93
N TYR A 203 10.04 1.44 8.31
CA TYR A 203 10.63 2.46 9.16
C TYR A 203 11.04 1.90 10.53
N PHE A 204 10.13 1.14 11.15
CA PHE A 204 10.43 0.49 12.43
C PHE A 204 11.56 -0.54 12.27
N LEU A 205 11.56 -1.31 11.18
CA LEU A 205 12.56 -2.33 10.88
C LEU A 205 13.95 -1.73 10.64
N GLY A 206 14.05 -0.66 9.86
CA GLY A 206 15.31 0.04 9.60
C GLY A 206 15.91 0.59 10.89
N ARG A 207 15.12 1.30 11.70
CA ARG A 207 15.59 1.81 13.00
C ARG A 207 15.98 0.69 13.95
N ALA A 208 15.25 -0.42 13.99
CA ALA A 208 15.60 -1.57 14.82
C ALA A 208 16.94 -2.22 14.43
N LYS A 209 17.42 -2.03 13.19
CA LYS A 209 18.72 -2.54 12.74
C LYS A 209 19.87 -1.64 13.17
N PHE A 210 19.73 -0.34 12.97
CA PHE A 210 20.83 0.62 13.08
C PHE A 210 20.85 1.41 14.38
N GLU A 211 19.74 1.43 15.11
CA GLU A 211 19.60 2.17 16.36
C GLU A 211 19.31 1.23 17.53
N SER A 212 19.67 1.66 18.74
CA SER A 212 19.43 0.90 19.97
C SER A 212 17.98 1.06 20.43
N GLU A 213 17.07 0.40 19.73
CA GLU A 213 15.64 0.40 20.05
C GLU A 213 15.26 -0.71 21.04
N GLN A 214 14.15 -0.52 21.76
CA GLN A 214 13.67 -1.52 22.70
C GLN A 214 13.00 -2.71 21.97
N ILE A 215 12.93 -3.87 22.63
CA ILE A 215 12.35 -5.10 22.04
C ILE A 215 10.88 -4.95 21.60
N TRP A 216 10.13 -4.01 22.18
CA TRP A 216 8.73 -3.72 21.83
C TRP A 216 8.57 -2.80 20.62
N TRP A 217 9.66 -2.24 20.10
CA TRP A 217 9.64 -1.33 18.96
C TRP A 217 9.08 -2.01 17.69
N MET A 218 9.60 -3.18 17.33
CA MET A 218 9.11 -3.91 16.15
C MET A 218 7.65 -4.37 16.27
N PRO A 219 7.23 -4.99 17.39
CA PRO A 219 5.81 -5.28 17.63
C PRO A 219 4.91 -4.06 17.52
N LEU A 220 5.35 -2.89 18.01
CA LEU A 220 4.59 -1.64 17.88
C LEU A 220 4.42 -1.23 16.42
N GLY A 221 5.47 -1.28 15.60
CA GLY A 221 5.41 -0.94 14.18
C GLY A 221 4.46 -1.83 13.38
N ILE A 222 4.51 -3.15 13.62
CA ILE A 222 3.59 -4.12 13.00
C ILE A 222 2.15 -3.87 13.48
N THR A 223 1.96 -3.63 14.78
CA THR A 223 0.63 -3.33 15.34
C THR A 223 0.04 -2.08 14.73
N LEU A 224 0.83 -1.00 14.61
CA LEU A 224 0.39 0.25 14.01
C LEU A 224 -0.02 0.06 12.55
N ALA A 225 0.81 -0.63 11.76
CA ALA A 225 0.51 -0.95 10.37
C ALA A 225 -0.77 -1.82 10.25
N ALA A 226 -0.93 -2.82 11.13
CA ALA A 226 -2.11 -3.69 11.15
C ALA A 226 -3.40 -2.93 11.51
N VAL A 227 -3.32 -1.95 12.42
CA VAL A 227 -4.44 -1.06 12.76
C VAL A 227 -4.86 -0.26 11.53
N PHE A 228 -3.91 0.40 10.85
CA PHE A 228 -4.22 1.16 9.63
C PHE A 228 -4.79 0.25 8.52
N ASN A 229 -4.24 -0.95 8.35
CA ASN A 229 -4.74 -1.94 7.38
C ASN A 229 -6.19 -2.37 7.71
N GLY A 230 -6.47 -2.70 8.96
CA GLY A 230 -7.83 -3.07 9.38
C GLY A 230 -8.84 -1.93 9.25
N VAL A 231 -8.47 -0.71 9.64
CA VAL A 231 -9.31 0.49 9.46
C VAL A 231 -9.57 0.75 7.97
N PHE A 232 -8.53 0.62 7.14
CA PHE A 232 -8.65 0.76 5.70
C PHE A 232 -9.59 -0.30 5.09
N ASN A 233 -9.50 -1.56 5.52
CA ASN A 233 -10.40 -2.62 5.08
C ASN A 233 -11.85 -2.36 5.53
N TRP A 234 -12.05 -1.81 6.72
CA TRP A 234 -13.38 -1.41 7.19
C TRP A 234 -13.96 -0.25 6.36
N LEU A 235 -13.17 0.79 6.10
CA LEU A 235 -13.58 1.92 5.24
C LEU A 235 -13.89 1.46 3.81
N GLN A 236 -13.11 0.53 3.27
CA GLN A 236 -13.47 -0.18 2.03
C GLN A 236 -14.73 -1.03 2.19
N GLY A 237 -14.97 -1.68 3.32
CA GLY A 237 -16.17 -2.48 3.55
C GLY A 237 -17.47 -1.66 3.54
N VAL A 238 -17.42 -0.38 3.90
CA VAL A 238 -18.56 0.55 3.80
C VAL A 238 -19.00 0.76 2.35
N VAL A 239 -18.09 0.59 1.38
CA VAL A 239 -18.32 0.68 -0.07
C VAL A 239 -19.23 -0.43 -0.59
N THR A 240 -19.15 -1.63 -0.01
CA THR A 240 -19.83 -2.83 -0.53
C THR A 240 -21.19 -3.09 0.12
N ARG A 241 -21.61 -2.28 1.10
CA ARG A 241 -22.91 -2.46 1.76
C ARG A 241 -24.02 -1.88 0.88
N PRO A 242 -25.00 -2.69 0.43
CA PRO A 242 -26.23 -2.15 -0.13
C PRO A 242 -26.95 -1.37 0.99
N THR A 243 -27.14 -0.07 0.82
CA THR A 243 -27.99 0.72 1.70
C THR A 243 -29.42 0.50 1.27
N ILE A 244 -30.24 -0.14 2.11
CA ILE A 244 -31.66 -0.34 1.81
C ILE A 244 -32.38 0.98 2.08
N THR A 245 -32.85 1.62 1.02
CA THR A 245 -33.73 2.80 1.09
C THR A 245 -35.16 2.39 0.74
N LEU A 246 -36.16 3.20 1.12
CA LEU A 246 -37.56 2.97 0.73
C LEU A 246 -37.76 2.95 -0.81
N SER A 247 -36.81 3.48 -1.57
CA SER A 247 -36.76 3.50 -3.05
C SER A 247 -35.93 2.36 -3.68
N GLY A 248 -35.36 1.46 -2.88
CA GLY A 248 -34.51 0.34 -3.36
C GLY A 248 -33.15 0.27 -2.65
N ALA A 249 -32.33 -0.73 -3.00
CA ALA A 249 -30.96 -0.85 -2.49
C ALA A 249 -30.00 0.04 -3.30
N SER A 250 -29.36 1.03 -2.65
CA SER A 250 -28.32 1.87 -3.26
C SER A 250 -26.96 1.60 -2.62
N THR A 251 -25.92 1.33 -3.39
CA THR A 251 -24.54 1.21 -2.89
C THR A 251 -23.89 2.59 -2.84
N ASN A 252 -23.46 3.05 -1.66
CA ASN A 252 -22.74 4.32 -1.50
C ASN A 252 -21.23 4.11 -1.73
N THR A 253 -20.91 3.56 -2.90
CA THR A 253 -19.59 3.03 -3.29
C THR A 253 -18.51 4.12 -3.28
N GLY A 254 -18.86 5.36 -3.63
CA GLY A 254 -17.91 6.47 -3.75
C GLY A 254 -17.32 6.97 -2.43
N LEU A 255 -18.13 7.09 -1.37
CA LEU A 255 -17.71 7.70 -0.11
C LEU A 255 -16.70 6.83 0.64
N GLY A 256 -16.91 5.51 0.71
CA GLY A 256 -15.97 4.61 1.40
C GLY A 256 -14.61 4.53 0.69
N LEU A 257 -14.59 4.58 -0.66
CA LEU A 257 -13.35 4.64 -1.43
C LEU A 257 -12.62 5.96 -1.22
N ALA A 258 -13.36 7.08 -1.18
CA ALA A 258 -12.78 8.39 -0.90
C ALA A 258 -12.15 8.45 0.50
N LEU A 259 -12.85 7.94 1.52
CA LEU A 259 -12.30 7.90 2.89
C LEU A 259 -11.09 6.96 2.99
N ALA A 260 -11.14 5.79 2.36
CA ALA A 260 -10.00 4.87 2.30
C ALA A 260 -8.79 5.50 1.60
N ALA A 261 -9.02 6.25 0.52
CA ALA A 261 -7.99 7.01 -0.18
C ALA A 261 -7.39 8.11 0.71
N VAL A 262 -8.22 8.84 1.47
CA VAL A 262 -7.75 9.86 2.42
C VAL A 262 -6.84 9.24 3.47
N VAL A 263 -7.22 8.10 4.05
CA VAL A 263 -6.36 7.39 5.02
C VAL A 263 -5.04 6.98 4.38
N ALA A 264 -5.09 6.36 3.19
CA ALA A 264 -3.88 5.95 2.48
C ALA A 264 -2.94 7.12 2.20
N LEU A 265 -3.48 8.24 1.69
CA LEU A 265 -2.73 9.46 1.40
C LEU A 265 -2.13 10.10 2.65
N ALA A 266 -2.91 10.17 3.74
CA ALA A 266 -2.42 10.69 5.01
C ALA A 266 -1.26 9.84 5.55
N THR A 267 -1.40 8.51 5.53
CA THR A 267 -0.33 7.60 5.95
C THR A 267 0.91 7.74 5.06
N THR A 268 0.75 7.81 3.73
CA THR A 268 1.87 8.06 2.81
C THR A 268 2.57 9.36 3.15
N GLY A 269 1.85 10.47 3.36
CA GLY A 269 2.43 11.76 3.73
C GLY A 269 3.25 11.68 5.04
N VAL A 270 2.75 10.95 6.04
CA VAL A 270 3.49 10.71 7.29
C VAL A 270 4.78 9.92 7.03
N ILE A 271 4.74 8.86 6.22
CA ILE A 271 5.94 8.07 5.89
C ILE A 271 6.97 8.91 5.15
N LEU A 272 6.54 9.67 4.14
CA LEU A 272 7.43 10.55 3.38
C LEU A 272 8.07 11.60 4.29
N TRP A 273 7.31 12.17 5.22
CA TRP A 273 7.83 13.08 6.22
C TRP A 273 8.88 12.42 7.14
N LEU A 274 8.63 11.19 7.60
CA LEU A 274 9.57 10.44 8.45
C LEU A 274 10.86 10.08 7.71
N VAL A 275 10.77 9.54 6.49
CA VAL A 275 11.92 9.21 5.64
C VAL A 275 12.79 10.45 5.46
N ARG A 276 12.18 11.58 5.10
CA ARG A 276 12.90 12.84 4.90
C ARG A 276 13.57 13.35 6.17
N ARG A 277 12.90 13.24 7.31
CA ARG A 277 13.49 13.61 8.60
C ARG A 277 14.69 12.73 8.93
N GLY A 278 14.62 11.43 8.64
CA GLY A 278 15.72 10.48 8.77
C GLY A 278 16.92 10.88 7.91
N VAL A 279 16.71 11.07 6.61
CA VAL A 279 17.74 11.52 5.66
C VAL A 279 18.41 12.82 6.13
N ALA A 280 17.61 13.82 6.55
CA ALA A 280 18.13 15.09 7.04
C ALA A 280 18.99 14.95 8.31
N SER A 281 18.65 14.01 9.20
CA SER A 281 19.44 13.75 10.40
C SER A 281 20.78 13.06 10.12
N ILE A 282 20.82 12.16 9.12
CA ILE A 282 22.06 11.51 8.66
C ILE A 282 22.99 12.54 8.01
N GLN A 283 22.43 13.44 7.21
CA GLN A 283 23.19 14.53 6.56
C GLN A 283 23.71 15.58 7.54
N ALA A 284 23.02 15.82 8.66
CA ALA A 284 23.44 16.77 9.70
C ALA A 284 24.50 16.21 10.67
N GLY A 285 24.68 14.89 10.68
CA GLY A 285 25.69 14.19 11.50
C GLY A 285 27.01 13.88 10.77
N LYS A 286 27.10 14.17 9.45
CA LYS A 286 28.33 14.15 8.64
C LYS A 286 28.96 15.54 8.64
#